data_AF-A0A0Q6FQX0-F1
#
_entry.id   AF-A0A0Q6FQX0-F1
#
_cell.length_a   1.000
_cell.length_b   1.000
_cell.length_c   1.000
_cell.angle_alpha   90.00
_cell.angle_beta   90.00
_cell.angle_gamma   90.00
#
_symmetry.space_group_name_H-M   'P 1'
#
loop_
_entity.id
_entity.type
_entity.pdbx_description
1 polymer ?
#
loop_
_entity_poly.entity_id
_entity_poly.type
_entity_poly.pdbx_seq_one_letter_code
_entity_poly.pdbx_strand_id
1 'polypeptide(L)'
;MPTASQTALQLLDLAELRRTRALLRHEVSQATHWRRIIQARLDLTVARAVLPARLGLEITDQVSPEALSTIPAFGDLLGIARRPGDSFPVDDLLRLRAAERSLGEYEAHVRRALMAATDALVERLEAVRAVP
;
A
#
# COMPACT_ATOMS: atom_id res chain seq x y z
N MET A 1 -21.27 9.81 19.43
CA MET A 1 -22.02 10.66 18.48
C MET A 1 -21.67 10.17 17.08
N PRO A 2 -22.65 9.79 16.24
CA PRO A 2 -22.36 9.37 14.87
C PRO A 2 -21.76 10.54 14.08
N THR A 3 -20.75 10.27 13.25
CA THR A 3 -20.17 11.29 12.36
C THR A 3 -21.15 11.61 11.21
N ALA A 4 -21.03 12.79 10.59
CA ALA A 4 -21.90 13.18 9.46
C ALA A 4 -21.93 12.12 8.34
N SER A 5 -20.80 11.45 8.10
CA SER A 5 -20.70 10.33 7.15
C SER A 5 -21.47 9.08 7.58
N GLN A 6 -21.54 8.78 8.87
CA GLN A 6 -22.34 7.66 9.39
C GLN A 6 -23.84 7.94 9.24
N THR A 7 -24.28 9.17 9.53
CA THR A 7 -25.68 9.58 9.34
C THR A 7 -26.10 9.48 7.87
N ALA A 8 -25.21 9.86 6.93
CA ALA A 8 -25.48 9.74 5.50
C ALA A 8 -25.61 8.27 5.04
N LEU A 9 -24.77 7.37 5.55
CA LEU A 9 -24.84 5.94 5.23
C LEU A 9 -26.14 5.28 5.73
N GLN A 10 -26.65 5.69 6.88
CA GLN A 10 -27.90 5.15 7.44
C GLN A 10 -29.14 5.47 6.58
N LEU A 11 -29.10 6.54 5.79
CA LEU A 11 -30.20 6.93 4.89
C LEU A 11 -30.21 6.15 3.57
N LEU A 12 -29.11 5.46 3.22
CA LEU A 12 -29.00 4.74 1.97
C LEU A 12 -29.82 3.45 1.99
N ASP A 13 -30.32 3.05 0.81
CA ASP A 13 -30.94 1.74 0.64
C ASP A 13 -29.89 0.61 0.51
N LEU A 14 -30.36 -0.64 0.39
CA LEU A 14 -29.47 -1.80 0.31
C LEU A 14 -28.62 -1.84 -0.96
N ALA A 15 -29.16 -1.40 -2.10
CA ALA A 15 -28.45 -1.39 -3.38
C ALA A 15 -27.38 -0.28 -3.38
N GLU A 16 -27.72 0.88 -2.83
CA GLU A 16 -26.82 2.01 -2.63
C GLU A 16 -25.68 1.66 -1.67
N LEU A 17 -25.95 1.01 -0.54
CA LEU A 17 -24.92 0.55 0.39
C LEU A 17 -23.95 -0.44 -0.29
N ARG A 18 -24.45 -1.38 -1.09
CA ARG A 18 -23.62 -2.32 -1.86
C ARG A 18 -22.75 -1.59 -2.88
N ARG A 19 -23.31 -0.62 -3.62
CA ARG A 19 -22.57 0.20 -4.58
C ARG A 19 -21.48 1.02 -3.88
N THR A 20 -21.82 1.72 -2.81
CA THR A 20 -20.89 2.52 -2.00
C THR A 20 -19.73 1.66 -1.48
N ARG A 21 -20.03 0.47 -0.92
CA ARG A 21 -19.01 -0.48 -0.50
C ARG A 21 -18.09 -0.92 -1.65
N ALA A 22 -18.64 -1.18 -2.84
CA ALA A 22 -17.85 -1.58 -4.00
C ALA A 22 -16.90 -0.47 -4.45
N LEU A 23 -17.38 0.78 -4.50
CA LEU A 23 -16.56 1.96 -4.83
C LEU A 23 -15.43 2.16 -3.82
N LEU A 24 -15.75 2.11 -2.53
CA LEU A 24 -14.76 2.27 -1.46
C LEU A 24 -13.70 1.14 -1.48
N ARG A 25 -14.10 -0.09 -1.78
CA ARG A 25 -13.14 -1.21 -1.96
C ARG A 25 -12.20 -0.97 -3.13
N HIS A 26 -12.73 -0.51 -4.26
CA HIS A 26 -11.91 -0.16 -5.42
C HIS A 26 -10.90 0.94 -5.06
N GLU A 27 -11.35 1.99 -4.38
CA GLU A 27 -10.52 3.10 -3.97
C GLU A 27 -9.39 2.67 -3.01
N VAL A 28 -9.69 1.82 -2.02
CA VAL A 28 -8.65 1.23 -1.15
C VAL A 28 -7.61 0.45 -1.97
N SER A 29 -8.03 -0.29 -2.99
CA SER A 29 -7.13 -1.03 -3.87
C SER A 29 -6.23 -0.08 -4.66
N GLN A 30 -6.78 1.01 -5.20
CA GLN A 30 -6.01 2.04 -5.92
C GLN A 30 -5.01 2.75 -5.00
N ALA A 31 -5.45 3.18 -3.82
CA ALA A 31 -4.57 3.82 -2.84
C ALA A 31 -3.41 2.89 -2.42
N THR A 32 -3.70 1.61 -2.17
CA THR A 32 -2.67 0.60 -1.85
C THR A 32 -1.68 0.44 -3.01
N HIS A 33 -2.15 0.40 -4.25
CA HIS A 33 -1.30 0.28 -5.43
C HIS A 33 -0.37 1.49 -5.58
N TRP A 34 -0.91 2.71 -5.46
CA TRP A 34 -0.12 3.93 -5.50
C TRP A 34 0.93 4.00 -4.40
N ARG A 35 0.59 3.61 -3.16
CA ARG A 35 1.57 3.54 -2.08
C ARG A 35 2.73 2.61 -2.38
N ARG A 36 2.47 1.44 -2.97
CA ARG A 36 3.53 0.51 -3.40
C ARG A 36 4.44 1.12 -4.46
N ILE A 37 3.89 1.87 -5.42
CA ILE A 37 4.68 2.59 -6.42
C ILE A 37 5.57 3.65 -5.76
N ILE A 38 5.02 4.47 -4.85
CA ILE A 38 5.78 5.51 -4.17
C ILE A 38 6.86 4.90 -3.26
N GLN A 39 6.55 3.82 -2.54
CA GLN A 39 7.51 3.11 -1.70
C GLN A 39 8.65 2.53 -2.54
N ALA A 40 8.34 1.83 -3.63
CA ALA A 40 9.37 1.30 -4.53
C ALA A 40 10.28 2.41 -5.07
N ARG A 41 9.71 3.57 -5.39
CA ARG A 41 10.50 4.72 -5.84
C ARG A 41 11.37 5.31 -4.72
N LEU A 42 10.85 5.43 -3.49
CA LEU A 42 11.64 5.81 -2.32
C LEU A 42 12.82 4.87 -2.10
N ASP A 43 12.57 3.56 -2.13
CA ASP A 43 13.59 2.54 -1.90
C ASP A 43 14.70 2.63 -2.97
N LEU A 44 14.33 2.81 -4.24
CA LEU A 44 15.30 3.01 -5.32
C LEU A 44 16.08 4.33 -5.20
N THR A 45 15.44 5.42 -4.78
CA THR A 45 16.15 6.69 -4.57
C THR A 45 17.12 6.60 -3.39
N VAL A 46 16.75 5.91 -2.31
CA VAL A 46 17.65 5.65 -1.18
C VAL A 46 18.81 4.74 -1.59
N ALA A 47 18.55 3.67 -2.34
CA ALA A 47 19.56 2.72 -2.81
C ALA A 47 20.62 3.37 -3.73
N ARG A 48 20.32 4.53 -4.33
CA ARG A 48 21.28 5.33 -5.10
C ARG A 48 22.24 6.13 -4.22
N ALA A 49 21.77 6.61 -3.07
CA ALA A 49 22.59 7.35 -2.10
C ALA A 49 23.39 6.41 -1.19
N VAL A 50 22.79 5.27 -0.81
CA VAL A 50 23.38 4.25 0.04
C VAL A 50 23.22 2.90 -0.65
N LEU A 51 24.32 2.32 -1.12
CA LEU A 51 24.29 1.01 -1.78
C LEU A 51 23.87 -0.08 -0.77
N PRO A 52 23.01 -1.03 -1.18
CA PRO A 52 22.72 -2.21 -0.37
C PRO A 52 24.00 -3.01 -0.07
N ALA A 53 24.02 -3.66 1.10
CA ALA A 53 25.08 -4.58 1.47
C ALA A 53 25.12 -5.79 0.52
N ARG A 54 26.30 -6.41 0.39
CA ARG A 54 26.46 -7.65 -0.38
C ARG A 54 25.81 -8.81 0.38
N LEU A 55 25.08 -9.65 -0.34
CA LEU A 55 24.49 -10.87 0.20
C LEU A 55 25.56 -11.95 0.39
N GLY A 56 25.39 -12.80 1.40
CA GLY A 56 26.21 -14.00 1.60
C GLY A 56 27.54 -13.82 2.33
N LEU A 57 28.01 -12.58 2.58
CA LEU A 57 29.32 -12.35 3.21
C LEU A 57 29.39 -12.77 4.67
N GLU A 58 28.31 -12.57 5.43
CA GLU A 58 28.30 -12.80 6.88
C GLU A 58 27.77 -14.20 7.27
N ILE A 59 27.31 -14.98 6.29
CA ILE A 59 26.61 -16.26 6.53
C ILE A 59 27.35 -17.47 5.92
N THR A 60 28.61 -17.30 5.54
CA THR A 60 29.39 -18.31 4.79
C THR A 60 29.53 -19.64 5.53
N ASP A 61 29.57 -19.59 6.86
CA ASP A 61 29.72 -20.79 7.70
C ASP A 61 28.37 -21.42 8.07
N GLN A 62 27.27 -20.70 7.84
CA GLN A 62 25.91 -21.12 8.23
C GLN A 62 25.11 -21.68 7.06
N VAL A 63 25.58 -21.49 5.82
CA VAL A 63 24.86 -21.87 4.60
C VAL A 63 25.80 -22.64 3.67
N SER A 64 25.28 -23.70 3.06
CA SER A 64 26.05 -24.53 2.12
C SER A 64 26.58 -23.71 0.93
N PRO A 65 27.79 -23.99 0.42
CA PRO A 65 28.35 -23.32 -0.76
C PRO A 65 27.43 -23.34 -1.98
N GLU A 66 26.69 -24.44 -2.19
CA GLU A 66 25.74 -24.59 -3.28
C GLU A 66 24.62 -23.55 -3.21
N ALA A 67 24.09 -23.29 -2.01
CA ALA A 67 23.07 -22.26 -1.82
C ALA A 67 23.65 -20.85 -2.04
N LEU A 68 24.87 -20.57 -1.56
CA LEU A 68 25.55 -19.30 -1.82
C LEU A 68 25.79 -19.08 -3.33
N SER A 69 26.04 -20.14 -4.09
CA SER A 69 26.22 -20.09 -5.55
C SER A 69 24.95 -19.70 -6.32
N THR A 70 23.76 -19.79 -5.69
CA THR A 70 22.50 -19.38 -6.31
C THR A 70 22.26 -17.86 -6.25
N ILE A 71 23.05 -17.14 -5.43
CA ILE A 71 22.94 -15.69 -5.30
C ILE A 71 23.46 -15.03 -6.59
N PRO A 72 22.66 -14.18 -7.26
CA PRO A 72 23.13 -13.45 -8.43
C PRO A 72 24.34 -12.57 -8.07
N ALA A 73 25.25 -12.37 -9.02
CA ALA A 73 26.43 -11.55 -8.78
C ALA A 73 26.02 -10.14 -8.35
N PHE A 74 26.71 -9.59 -7.35
CA PHE A 74 26.37 -8.27 -6.80
C PHE A 74 26.37 -7.17 -7.86
N GLY A 75 27.29 -7.24 -8.85
CA GLY A 75 27.32 -6.33 -9.99
C GLY A 75 26.04 -6.37 -10.83
N ASP A 76 25.50 -7.57 -11.06
CA ASP A 76 24.26 -7.76 -11.84
C ASP A 76 23.05 -7.19 -11.09
N LEU A 77 22.96 -7.47 -9.78
CA LEU A 77 21.91 -6.91 -8.92
C LEU A 77 21.96 -5.38 -8.89
N LEU A 78 23.15 -4.79 -8.77
CA LEU A 78 23.34 -3.34 -8.84
C LEU A 78 22.97 -2.78 -10.21
N GLY A 79 23.31 -3.47 -11.30
CA GLY A 79 22.97 -3.08 -12.67
C GLY A 79 21.46 -3.02 -12.90
N ILE A 80 20.73 -4.02 -12.40
CA ILE A 80 19.26 -4.07 -12.44
C ILE A 80 18.65 -2.93 -11.61
N ALA A 81 19.17 -2.69 -10.40
CA ALA A 81 18.63 -1.68 -9.49
C ALA A 81 18.91 -0.23 -9.94
N ARG A 82 20.03 0.02 -10.64
CA ARG A 82 20.51 1.38 -10.98
C ARG A 82 20.32 1.75 -12.45
N ARG A 83 19.16 1.45 -13.06
CA ARG A 83 18.88 1.79 -14.47
C ARG A 83 19.38 3.22 -14.82
N PRO A 84 20.22 3.40 -15.86
CA PRO A 84 20.73 4.71 -16.25
C PRO A 84 19.62 5.62 -16.80
N GLY A 85 19.69 6.92 -16.51
CA GLY A 85 18.88 7.94 -17.20
C GLY A 85 18.10 8.88 -16.28
N ASP A 86 17.65 8.42 -15.12
CA ASP A 86 16.85 9.26 -14.22
C ASP A 86 17.75 9.85 -13.12
N SER A 87 18.10 11.14 -13.25
CA SER A 87 18.60 11.91 -12.10
C SER A 87 17.40 12.28 -11.22
N PHE A 88 17.34 11.70 -10.01
CA PHE A 88 16.38 12.10 -8.98
C PHE A 88 17.13 12.91 -7.93
N PRO A 89 17.03 14.26 -7.93
CA PRO A 89 17.62 15.08 -6.89
C PRO A 89 17.09 14.71 -5.49
N VAL A 90 17.88 14.98 -4.46
CA VAL A 90 17.54 14.69 -3.05
C VAL A 90 16.24 15.38 -2.62
N ASP A 91 15.92 16.56 -3.18
CA ASP A 91 14.65 17.24 -2.93
C ASP A 91 13.42 16.41 -3.32
N ASP A 92 13.56 15.47 -4.26
CA ASP A 92 12.48 14.56 -4.63
C ASP A 92 12.24 13.50 -3.54
N LEU A 93 13.22 13.19 -2.67
CA LEU A 93 12.97 12.32 -1.51
C LEU A 93 11.97 12.95 -0.55
N LEU A 94 12.10 14.25 -0.27
CA LEU A 94 11.17 14.95 0.61
C LEU A 94 9.76 14.96 0.02
N ARG A 95 9.64 15.18 -1.30
CA ARG A 95 8.36 15.11 -2.03
C ARG A 95 7.76 13.71 -2.00
N LEU A 96 8.55 12.67 -2.25
CA LEU A 96 8.10 11.29 -2.19
C LEU A 96 7.65 10.88 -0.79
N ARG A 97 8.37 11.31 0.27
CA ARG A 97 7.99 11.09 1.67
C ARG A 97 6.70 11.82 2.03
N ALA A 98 6.51 13.05 1.54
CA ALA A 98 5.27 13.77 1.73
C ALA A 98 4.09 13.06 1.03
N ALA A 99 4.29 12.63 -0.22
CA ALA A 99 3.29 11.86 -0.95
C ALA A 99 2.93 10.53 -0.28
N GLU A 100 3.92 9.80 0.24
CA GLU A 100 3.71 8.55 0.98
C GLU A 100 2.84 8.77 2.22
N ARG A 101 3.15 9.80 3.01
CA ARG A 101 2.34 10.17 4.18
C ARG A 101 0.91 10.54 3.80
N SER A 102 0.74 11.45 2.83
CA SER A 102 -0.59 11.88 2.40
C SER A 102 -1.43 10.72 1.83
N LEU A 103 -0.81 9.82 1.07
CA LEU A 103 -1.49 8.61 0.58
C LEU A 103 -1.85 7.65 1.73
N GLY A 104 -0.99 7.50 2.74
CA GLY A 104 -1.26 6.68 3.92
C GLY A 104 -2.44 7.23 4.74
N GLU A 105 -2.49 8.54 4.94
CA GLU A 105 -3.61 9.22 5.62
C GLU A 105 -4.92 9.06 4.84
N TYR A 106 -4.86 9.26 3.52
CA TYR A 106 -6.00 9.09 2.63
C TYR A 106 -6.51 7.64 2.65
N GLU A 107 -5.62 6.66 2.47
CA GLU A 107 -5.98 5.24 2.51
C GLU A 107 -6.65 4.88 3.85
N ALA A 108 -6.09 5.37 4.97
CA ALA A 108 -6.68 5.14 6.29
C ALA A 108 -8.08 5.76 6.41
N HIS A 109 -8.31 6.93 5.82
CA HIS A 109 -9.63 7.56 5.75
C HIS A 109 -10.63 6.72 4.94
N VAL A 110 -10.25 6.30 3.73
CA VAL A 110 -11.11 5.47 2.87
C VAL A 110 -11.40 4.11 3.51
N ARG A 111 -10.42 3.49 4.18
CA ARG A 111 -10.63 2.23 4.93
C ARG A 111 -11.64 2.39 6.06
N ARG A 112 -11.60 3.49 6.81
CA ARG A 112 -12.61 3.79 7.84
C ARG A 112 -14.00 3.97 7.23
N ALA A 113 -14.10 4.68 6.10
CA ALA A 113 -15.36 4.83 5.38
C ALA A 113 -15.89 3.48 4.86
N LEU A 114 -15.00 2.62 4.35
CA LEU A 114 -15.35 1.27 3.90
C LEU A 114 -15.88 0.40 5.06
N MET A 115 -15.25 0.49 6.23
CA MET A 115 -15.69 -0.23 7.42
C MET A 115 -17.09 0.23 7.82
N ALA A 116 -17.32 1.55 7.94
CA ALA A 116 -18.64 2.09 8.26
C ALA A 116 -19.73 1.70 7.24
N ALA A 117 -19.42 1.70 5.94
CA ALA A 117 -20.35 1.25 4.90
C ALA A 117 -20.64 -0.26 4.97
N THR A 118 -19.66 -1.05 5.42
CA THR A 118 -19.82 -2.49 5.64
C THR A 118 -20.70 -2.76 6.85
N ASP A 119 -20.48 -2.04 7.96
CA ASP A 119 -21.29 -2.14 9.19
C ASP A 119 -22.75 -1.80 8.90
N ALA A 120 -23.02 -0.66 8.25
CA ALA A 120 -24.38 -0.26 7.86
C ALA A 120 -25.06 -1.27 6.93
N LEU A 121 -24.29 -1.90 6.03
CA LEU A 121 -24.80 -2.96 5.16
C LEU A 121 -25.18 -4.22 5.95
N VAL A 122 -24.37 -4.63 6.92
CA VAL A 122 -24.66 -5.78 7.79
C VAL A 122 -25.91 -5.51 8.62
N GLU A 123 -25.99 -4.36 9.28
CA GLU A 123 -27.17 -3.94 10.05
C GLU A 123 -28.45 -3.99 9.21
N ARG A 124 -28.38 -3.50 7.95
CA ARG A 124 -29.55 -3.52 7.05
C ARG A 124 -29.94 -4.93 6.63
N LEU A 125 -28.98 -5.81 6.37
CA LEU A 125 -29.24 -7.21 6.01
C LEU A 125 -29.89 -7.97 7.17
N GLU A 126 -29.44 -7.71 8.40
CA GLU A 126 -30.03 -8.29 9.61
C GLU A 126 -31.47 -7.79 9.82
N ALA A 127 -31.71 -6.49 9.63
CA ALA A 127 -33.05 -5.91 9.72
C ALA A 127 -34.02 -6.52 8.69
N VAL A 128 -33.59 -6.67 7.43
CA VAL A 128 -34.40 -7.33 6.38
C VAL A 128 -34.70 -8.78 6.72
N ARG A 129 -33.73 -9.51 7.31
CA ARG A 129 -33.92 -10.91 7.73
C ARG A 129 -34.87 -11.04 8.94
N ALA A 130 -34.96 -10.02 9.78
CA ALA A 130 -35.81 -10.00 10.97
C ALA A 130 -37.28 -9.66 10.70
N VAL A 131 -37.62 -9.22 9.48
CA VAL A 131 -39.01 -9.03 9.05
C VAL A 131 -39.61 -10.40 8.66
N PRO A 132 -40.64 -10.90 9.37
CA PRO A 132 -41.23 -12.22 9.14
C PRO A 132 -42.01 -12.33 7.82
#